data_AF-A0A0Q5DZE1-F1
#
_entry.id   AF-A0A0Q5DZE1-F1
#
_cell.length_a   1.000
_cell.length_b   1.000
_cell.length_c   1.000
_cell.angle_alpha   90.00
_cell.angle_beta   90.00
_cell.angle_gamma   90.00
#
_symmetry.space_group_name_H-M   'P 1'
#
loop_
_entity.id
_entity.type
_entity.pdbx_description
1 polymer ?
#
loop_
_entity_poly.entity_id
_entity_poly.type
_entity_poly.pdbx_seq_one_letter_code
_entity_poly.pdbx_strand_id
1 'polypeptide(L)'
;MQITRRNQSIASAGARVRGVGSGRGVSRSFRARRLGVVATGALLAVVMSGCATLPFAQSAPDAAAPSAAVEPSEAPTVDVVSKLLTIDDLPTGGWALQPTDSSEPETSTDKAETTVCQGNLASVLGTEEPPTVSFERARTVFSESLVPTDDSEALLETADAAVSACFGEQTERMVNGETILIEWEPVDVTGVDGAVKGYTLSASTGYVVTTSIQMYLVAGEGALVSVGVLAGSVTPDELAQLTQAAVDKVAE
;
A
#
# COMPACT_ATOMS: atom_id res chain seq x y z
N MET A 1 9.89 51.50 -33.51
CA MET A 1 9.89 51.64 -34.99
C MET A 1 9.53 50.27 -35.57
N GLN A 2 8.38 50.18 -36.26
CA GLN A 2 7.88 49.18 -37.26
C GLN A 2 8.31 47.69 -37.12
N ILE A 3 7.44 46.73 -36.78
CA ILE A 3 6.41 46.02 -37.58
C ILE A 3 6.89 45.46 -38.93
N THR A 4 6.96 44.11 -39.08
CA THR A 4 6.35 43.29 -40.17
C THR A 4 6.53 41.79 -39.84
N ARG A 5 5.52 41.03 -39.40
CA ARG A 5 4.45 40.30 -40.12
C ARG A 5 4.87 39.29 -41.19
N ARG A 6 4.51 38.02 -40.90
CA ARG A 6 3.83 36.98 -41.71
C ARG A 6 4.41 36.61 -43.09
N ASN A 7 4.53 35.29 -43.29
CA ASN A 7 3.91 34.68 -44.47
C ASN A 7 3.27 33.32 -44.14
N GLN A 8 1.95 33.29 -44.32
CA GLN A 8 1.12 32.10 -44.52
C GLN A 8 1.10 31.74 -46.03
N SER A 9 0.36 30.66 -46.36
CA SER A 9 -0.14 30.25 -47.69
C SER A 9 0.77 29.31 -48.49
N ILE A 10 0.30 28.27 -49.19
CA ILE A 10 -1.03 27.80 -49.65
C ILE A 10 -0.85 26.31 -50.06
N ALA A 11 -1.80 25.40 -49.77
CA ALA A 11 -2.67 24.61 -50.70
C ALA A 11 -2.04 24.28 -52.09
N SER A 12 -2.30 23.20 -52.83
CA SER A 12 -3.35 22.18 -52.92
C SER A 12 -3.07 21.41 -54.23
N ALA A 13 -3.23 20.09 -54.29
CA ALA A 13 -3.63 19.28 -55.46
C ALA A 13 -3.46 17.80 -55.07
N GLY A 14 -4.41 16.88 -55.19
CA GLY A 14 -5.50 16.80 -56.15
C GLY A 14 -5.17 15.72 -57.19
N ALA A 15 -5.39 14.44 -56.87
CA ALA A 15 -5.46 13.39 -57.87
C ALA A 15 -6.46 12.30 -57.45
N ARG A 16 -7.62 12.32 -58.13
CA ARG A 16 -8.61 11.25 -58.13
C ARG A 16 -8.13 10.15 -59.07
N VAL A 17 -8.24 8.88 -58.66
CA VAL A 17 -8.45 7.76 -59.59
C VAL A 17 -9.57 6.87 -59.02
N ARG A 18 -10.63 6.71 -59.83
CA ARG A 18 -11.74 5.76 -59.67
C ARG A 18 -11.39 4.48 -60.45
N GLY A 19 -11.90 3.34 -59.98
CA GLY A 19 -12.06 2.12 -60.79
C GLY A 19 -11.78 0.84 -59.99
N VAL A 20 -12.71 0.37 -59.16
CA VAL A 20 -13.71 -0.69 -59.46
C VAL A 20 -13.07 -2.09 -59.53
N GLY A 21 -13.32 -2.90 -58.50
CA GLY A 21 -13.02 -4.34 -58.46
C GLY A 21 -13.89 -5.03 -57.41
N SER A 22 -14.92 -5.72 -57.91
CA SER A 22 -15.93 -6.48 -57.19
C SER A 22 -15.32 -7.67 -56.42
N GLY A 23 -15.67 -7.79 -55.13
CA GLY A 23 -15.29 -8.92 -54.28
C GLY A 23 -16.32 -9.15 -53.19
N ARG A 24 -17.26 -10.06 -53.46
CA ARG A 24 -18.23 -10.63 -52.53
C ARG A 24 -17.52 -11.20 -51.30
N GLY A 25 -18.04 -10.94 -50.09
CA GLY A 25 -17.57 -11.67 -48.91
C GLY A 25 -18.11 -11.18 -47.58
N VAL A 26 -19.25 -11.74 -47.18
CA VAL A 26 -19.65 -12.00 -45.78
C VAL A 26 -19.80 -10.79 -44.85
N SER A 27 -21.05 -10.33 -44.70
CA SER A 27 -21.51 -9.56 -43.53
C SER A 27 -21.36 -10.42 -42.26
N ARG A 28 -20.38 -10.10 -41.41
CA ARG A 28 -20.43 -10.46 -39.99
C ARG A 28 -20.70 -9.19 -39.19
N SER A 29 -21.95 -9.06 -38.79
CA SER A 29 -22.41 -8.17 -37.74
C SER A 29 -21.71 -8.56 -36.42
N PHE A 30 -20.60 -7.92 -36.10
CA PHE A 30 -20.05 -7.93 -34.75
C PHE A 30 -20.91 -7.00 -33.89
N ARG A 31 -22.00 -7.55 -33.35
CA ARG A 31 -22.56 -7.08 -32.09
C ARG A 31 -21.46 -7.24 -31.05
N ALA A 32 -20.76 -6.16 -30.73
CA ALA A 32 -19.95 -6.10 -29.51
C ALA A 32 -20.93 -6.24 -28.34
N ARG A 33 -21.04 -7.47 -27.83
CA ARG A 33 -21.72 -7.77 -26.57
C ARG A 33 -21.02 -6.94 -25.49
N ARG A 34 -21.80 -6.13 -24.79
CA ARG A 34 -21.45 -5.63 -23.45
C ARG A 34 -21.17 -6.86 -22.59
N LEU A 35 -19.90 -7.20 -22.40
CA LEU A 35 -19.46 -7.99 -21.27
C LEU A 35 -19.23 -7.00 -20.14
N GLY A 36 -20.27 -6.81 -19.33
CA GLY A 36 -20.10 -6.29 -17.99
C GLY A 36 -19.28 -7.32 -17.22
N VAL A 37 -18.01 -7.01 -17.00
CA VAL A 37 -17.20 -7.72 -16.01
C VAL A 37 -17.51 -7.06 -14.68
N VAL A 38 -18.45 -7.66 -13.95
CA VAL A 38 -18.55 -7.50 -12.50
C VAL A 38 -17.43 -8.38 -11.94
N ALA A 39 -16.26 -7.78 -11.70
CA ALA A 39 -15.25 -8.36 -10.84
C ALA A 39 -15.48 -7.76 -9.45
N THR A 40 -16.35 -8.44 -8.70
CA THR A 40 -16.32 -8.57 -7.23
C THR A 40 -14.85 -8.70 -6.82
N GLY A 41 -14.28 -7.82 -6.01
CA GLY A 41 -14.69 -7.62 -4.62
C GLY A 41 -14.18 -8.80 -3.79
N ALA A 42 -12.86 -8.94 -3.69
CA ALA A 42 -12.20 -9.79 -2.71
C ALA A 42 -11.04 -8.98 -2.14
N LEU A 43 -11.36 -8.28 -1.05
CA LEU A 43 -10.41 -7.65 -0.14
C LEU A 43 -9.34 -8.69 0.25
N LEU A 44 -8.07 -8.39 -0.03
CA LEU A 44 -6.99 -8.96 0.76
C LEU A 44 -6.96 -8.18 2.06
N ALA A 45 -7.62 -8.73 3.08
CA ALA A 45 -7.36 -8.32 4.43
C ALA A 45 -5.91 -8.76 4.76
N VAL A 46 -5.01 -7.80 4.93
CA VAL A 46 -3.79 -8.04 5.71
C VAL A 46 -4.28 -8.15 7.15
N VAL A 47 -4.65 -9.37 7.53
CA VAL A 47 -5.14 -9.67 8.87
C VAL A 47 -3.94 -9.69 9.81
N MET A 48 -3.80 -8.62 10.57
CA MET A 48 -3.17 -8.66 11.89
C MET A 48 -4.18 -9.33 12.83
N SER A 49 -4.07 -10.63 13.05
CA SER A 49 -4.89 -11.31 14.06
C SER A 49 -4.19 -12.57 14.56
N GLY A 50 -3.97 -12.62 15.87
CA GLY A 50 -3.34 -13.75 16.55
C GLY A 50 -3.59 -13.79 18.05
N CYS A 51 -4.83 -13.84 18.52
CA CYS A 51 -5.12 -14.01 19.95
C CYS A 51 -4.94 -15.48 20.41
N ALA A 52 -3.83 -15.71 21.12
CA ALA A 52 -3.44 -16.69 22.16
C ALA A 52 -4.19 -18.02 22.42
N THR A 53 -3.39 -19.08 22.70
CA THR A 53 -3.60 -20.00 23.84
C THR A 53 -2.31 -20.76 24.23
N LEU A 54 -1.78 -20.51 25.44
CA LEU A 54 -0.78 -21.36 26.14
C LEU A 54 -1.44 -22.70 26.55
N PRO A 55 -0.71 -23.85 26.61
CA PRO A 55 0.09 -24.16 27.82
C PRO A 55 1.35 -25.04 27.62
N PHE A 56 2.13 -25.12 28.71
CA PHE A 56 3.12 -26.15 29.12
C PHE A 56 4.59 -25.70 29.26
N ALA A 57 5.04 -25.84 30.51
CA ALA A 57 6.38 -25.60 31.04
C ALA A 57 7.32 -26.79 30.83
N GLN A 58 8.63 -26.52 30.69
CA GLN A 58 9.70 -27.41 31.12
C GLN A 58 10.99 -26.61 31.37
N SER A 59 11.63 -26.87 32.52
CA SER A 59 12.77 -26.12 33.05
C SER A 59 14.15 -26.57 32.50
N ALA A 60 15.07 -25.58 32.45
CA ALA A 60 16.55 -25.61 32.54
C ALA A 60 17.39 -25.94 31.29
N PRO A 61 18.69 -25.55 31.19
CA PRO A 61 19.50 -24.65 32.04
C PRO A 61 20.19 -23.46 31.28
N ASP A 62 20.75 -22.56 32.10
CA ASP A 62 21.59 -21.38 31.84
C ASP A 62 22.57 -21.46 30.64
N ALA A 63 22.44 -20.57 29.65
CA ALA A 63 23.51 -20.15 28.74
C ALA A 63 23.11 -18.91 27.90
N ALA A 64 23.93 -17.86 28.02
CA ALA A 64 24.09 -16.71 27.13
C ALA A 64 22.87 -15.77 26.95
N ALA A 65 22.99 -14.56 27.50
CA ALA A 65 22.11 -13.44 27.23
C ALA A 65 22.06 -13.09 25.72
N PRO A 66 20.88 -12.95 25.12
CA PRO A 66 20.70 -12.19 23.89
C PRO A 66 20.00 -10.85 24.18
N SER A 67 20.20 -9.92 23.25
CA SER A 67 19.70 -8.54 23.17
C SER A 67 18.34 -8.31 23.81
N ALA A 68 18.21 -7.14 24.47
CA ALA A 68 16.96 -6.60 24.96
C ALA A 68 15.89 -6.73 23.87
N ALA A 69 14.92 -7.62 24.13
CA ALA A 69 13.66 -7.61 23.40
C ALA A 69 13.03 -6.25 23.64
N VAL A 70 12.65 -5.57 22.56
CA VAL A 70 11.74 -4.42 22.64
C VAL A 70 10.46 -4.95 23.28
N GLU A 71 10.14 -4.47 24.48
CA GLU A 71 8.94 -4.90 25.19
C GLU A 71 7.70 -4.55 24.34
N PRO A 72 6.70 -5.43 24.24
CA PRO A 72 5.47 -5.14 23.53
C PRO A 72 4.81 -3.93 24.20
N SER A 73 4.72 -2.83 23.46
CA SER A 73 4.08 -1.60 23.92
C SER A 73 2.66 -1.88 24.42
N GLU A 74 2.30 -1.27 25.55
CA GLU A 74 0.93 -1.23 26.08
C GLU A 74 -0.09 -0.90 24.98
N ALA A 75 -1.35 -1.32 25.20
CA ALA A 75 -2.49 -0.93 24.37
C ALA A 75 -2.39 0.56 23.99
N PRO A 76 -2.72 0.92 22.74
CA PRO A 76 -2.45 2.27 22.25
C PRO A 76 -3.08 3.30 23.18
N THR A 77 -2.25 4.19 23.70
CA THR A 77 -2.73 5.24 24.58
C THR A 77 -3.74 6.09 23.82
N VAL A 78 -4.78 6.56 24.51
CA VAL A 78 -5.82 7.44 23.94
C VAL A 78 -5.21 8.65 23.21
N ASP A 79 -4.03 9.06 23.65
CA ASP A 79 -3.22 10.14 23.08
C ASP A 79 -2.75 9.86 21.64
N VAL A 80 -2.34 8.62 21.33
CA VAL A 80 -1.90 8.25 19.97
C VAL A 80 -3.09 8.13 19.02
N VAL A 81 -4.24 7.63 19.51
CA VAL A 81 -5.45 7.52 18.69
C VAL A 81 -5.97 8.91 18.28
N SER A 82 -5.84 9.93 19.15
CA SER A 82 -6.20 11.31 18.80
C SER A 82 -5.29 11.96 17.75
N LYS A 83 -4.11 11.37 17.51
CA LYS A 83 -3.14 11.83 16.50
C LYS A 83 -3.34 11.20 15.13
N LEU A 84 -4.30 10.29 14.96
CA LEU A 84 -4.70 9.80 13.65
C LEU A 84 -5.39 10.91 12.86
N LEU A 85 -5.23 10.88 11.54
CA LEU A 85 -5.93 11.75 10.61
C LEU A 85 -7.45 11.63 10.81
N THR A 86 -8.10 12.78 10.62
CA THR A 86 -9.54 12.90 10.45
C THR A 86 -9.86 13.34 9.02
N ILE A 87 -11.15 13.33 8.64
CA ILE A 87 -11.57 13.78 7.30
C ILE A 87 -11.12 15.23 7.04
N ASP A 88 -11.12 16.07 8.07
CA ASP A 88 -10.80 17.49 7.95
C ASP A 88 -9.30 17.74 7.74
N ASP A 89 -8.44 16.77 8.08
CA ASP A 89 -6.99 16.86 7.90
C ASP A 89 -6.57 16.48 6.46
N LEU A 90 -7.47 15.91 5.64
CA LEU A 90 -7.12 15.41 4.31
C LEU A 90 -6.98 16.55 3.28
N PRO A 91 -5.82 16.68 2.61
CA PRO A 91 -5.52 17.80 1.71
C PRO A 91 -6.30 17.77 0.39
N THR A 92 -6.74 16.58 -0.04
CA THR A 92 -7.51 16.40 -1.27
C THR A 92 -8.96 16.08 -0.96
N GLY A 93 -9.89 16.60 -1.77
CA GLY A 93 -11.33 16.39 -1.52
C GLY A 93 -11.81 14.99 -1.90
N GLY A 94 -13.00 14.63 -1.38
CA GLY A 94 -13.78 13.46 -1.82
C GLY A 94 -13.53 12.17 -1.03
N TRP A 95 -12.73 12.22 0.02
CA TRP A 95 -12.57 11.11 0.95
C TRP A 95 -13.75 11.00 1.91
N ALA A 96 -14.06 9.78 2.29
CA ALA A 96 -14.93 9.46 3.41
C ALA A 96 -14.19 8.50 4.35
N LEU A 97 -14.55 8.50 5.63
CA LEU A 97 -14.09 7.44 6.53
C LEU A 97 -14.56 6.10 5.98
N GLN A 98 -13.62 5.18 5.79
CA GLN A 98 -13.98 3.82 5.43
C GLN A 98 -14.63 3.19 6.66
N PRO A 99 -15.86 2.68 6.56
CA PRO A 99 -16.48 2.01 7.68
C PRO A 99 -15.61 0.82 8.08
N THR A 100 -15.29 0.71 9.37
CA THR A 100 -14.60 -0.45 9.92
C THR A 100 -15.48 -1.66 9.65
N ASP A 101 -15.07 -2.52 8.71
CA ASP A 101 -15.80 -3.75 8.45
C ASP A 101 -15.69 -4.60 9.72
N SER A 102 -16.80 -4.72 10.45
CA SER A 102 -16.86 -5.50 11.68
C SER A 102 -16.98 -7.00 11.40
N SER A 103 -17.00 -7.37 10.11
CA SER A 103 -16.88 -8.75 9.66
C SER A 103 -15.45 -9.19 9.93
N GLU A 104 -15.26 -10.22 10.76
CA GLU A 104 -13.95 -10.84 10.92
C GLU A 104 -13.44 -11.19 9.51
N PRO A 105 -12.31 -10.63 9.06
CA PRO A 105 -11.73 -11.08 7.81
C PRO A 105 -11.43 -12.57 7.95
N GLU A 106 -11.70 -13.36 6.92
CA GLU A 106 -11.32 -14.77 6.96
C GLU A 106 -9.80 -14.86 7.09
N THR A 107 -9.32 -15.10 8.31
CA THR A 107 -7.91 -15.31 8.60
C THR A 107 -7.52 -16.64 7.97
N SER A 108 -6.57 -16.60 7.04
CA SER A 108 -6.00 -17.83 6.49
C SER A 108 -5.46 -18.68 7.65
N THR A 109 -5.86 -19.95 7.69
CA THR A 109 -5.36 -20.93 8.68
C THR A 109 -4.01 -21.54 8.29
N ASP A 110 -3.45 -21.12 7.16
CA ASP A 110 -2.19 -21.60 6.65
C ASP A 110 -1.03 -21.15 7.57
N LYS A 111 -0.21 -22.12 8.01
CA LYS A 111 0.98 -21.88 8.84
C LYS A 111 2.08 -21.25 7.98
N ALA A 112 2.13 -19.93 7.93
CA ALA A 112 3.24 -19.18 7.36
C ALA A 112 4.10 -18.62 8.50
N GLU A 113 5.43 -18.73 8.38
CA GLU A 113 6.34 -17.96 9.22
C GLU A 113 6.13 -16.47 8.91
N THR A 114 5.54 -15.71 9.83
CA THR A 114 5.10 -14.34 9.56
C THR A 114 6.27 -13.35 9.58
N THR A 115 7.17 -13.45 8.61
CA THR A 115 8.34 -12.57 8.43
C THR A 115 8.01 -11.34 7.59
N VAL A 116 8.86 -10.31 7.66
CA VAL A 116 8.77 -9.12 6.80
C VAL A 116 8.77 -9.47 5.32
N CYS A 117 9.60 -10.42 4.88
CA CYS A 117 9.66 -10.82 3.47
C CYS A 117 8.37 -11.48 2.97
N GLN A 118 7.52 -12.00 3.87
CA GLN A 118 6.18 -12.50 3.57
C GLN A 118 5.08 -11.44 3.70
N GLY A 119 5.46 -10.17 3.81
CA GLY A 119 4.56 -9.02 3.91
C GLY A 119 4.11 -8.69 5.33
N ASN A 120 4.68 -9.31 6.37
CA ASN A 120 4.31 -9.03 7.76
C ASN A 120 5.22 -7.98 8.40
N LEU A 121 4.92 -6.70 8.19
CA LEU A 121 5.70 -5.60 8.77
C LEU A 121 5.59 -5.54 10.31
N ALA A 122 4.47 -6.00 10.90
CA ALA A 122 4.29 -6.06 12.36
C ALA A 122 5.39 -6.87 13.07
N SER A 123 5.95 -7.89 12.40
CA SER A 123 7.03 -8.71 12.97
C SER A 123 8.27 -7.91 13.37
N VAL A 124 8.48 -6.74 12.77
CA VAL A 124 9.62 -5.85 13.08
C VAL A 124 9.17 -4.59 13.81
N LEU A 125 7.93 -4.15 13.61
CA LEU A 125 7.37 -3.00 14.32
C LEU A 125 7.02 -3.30 15.79
N GLY A 126 7.02 -4.57 16.20
CA GLY A 126 6.78 -4.97 17.59
C GLY A 126 5.34 -4.77 18.05
N THR A 127 4.41 -4.52 17.12
CA THR A 127 2.98 -4.38 17.38
C THR A 127 2.19 -5.09 16.29
N GLU A 128 1.23 -5.92 16.69
CA GLU A 128 0.34 -6.59 15.74
C GLU A 128 -0.76 -5.64 15.28
N GLU A 129 -1.36 -4.83 16.14
CA GLU A 129 -2.51 -3.98 15.79
C GLU A 129 -2.24 -2.50 16.15
N PRO A 130 -1.44 -1.78 15.34
CA PRO A 130 -1.28 -0.34 15.54
C PRO A 130 -2.61 0.39 15.33
N PRO A 131 -2.89 1.49 16.08
CA PRO A 131 -3.96 2.42 15.77
C PRO A 131 -3.98 2.75 14.29
N THR A 132 -5.11 2.51 13.65
CA THR A 132 -5.25 2.63 12.20
C THR A 132 -6.53 3.38 11.87
N VAL A 133 -6.45 4.29 10.91
CA VAL A 133 -7.60 4.92 10.25
C VAL A 133 -7.52 4.63 8.75
N SER A 134 -8.67 4.53 8.11
CA SER A 134 -8.77 4.32 6.68
C SER A 134 -9.82 5.23 6.06
N PHE A 135 -9.53 5.68 4.86
CA PHE A 135 -10.36 6.58 4.08
C PHE A 135 -10.58 6.00 2.69
N GLU A 136 -11.80 6.12 2.21
CA GLU A 136 -12.17 5.69 0.87
C GLU A 136 -12.53 6.87 -0.02
N ARG A 137 -12.07 6.81 -1.28
CA ARG A 137 -12.49 7.71 -2.34
C ARG A 137 -12.70 6.92 -3.62
N ALA A 138 -13.96 6.76 -4.00
CA ALA A 138 -14.41 5.94 -5.13
C ALA A 138 -13.98 4.46 -5.03
N ARG A 139 -12.79 4.10 -5.54
CA ARG A 139 -12.22 2.74 -5.44
C ARG A 139 -10.82 2.74 -4.83
N THR A 140 -10.38 3.89 -4.36
CA THR A 140 -9.09 4.05 -3.71
C THR A 140 -9.31 4.00 -2.21
N VAL A 141 -8.51 3.18 -1.53
CA VAL A 141 -8.46 3.11 -0.07
C VAL A 141 -7.09 3.57 0.37
N PHE A 142 -7.04 4.65 1.14
CA PHE A 142 -5.86 5.16 1.81
C PHE A 142 -5.96 4.82 3.30
N SER A 143 -4.87 4.40 3.90
CA SER A 143 -4.80 4.10 5.32
C SER A 143 -3.57 4.73 5.94
N GLU A 144 -3.74 5.15 7.18
CA GLU A 144 -2.68 5.55 8.08
C GLU A 144 -2.73 4.64 9.31
N SER A 145 -1.55 4.30 9.81
CA SER A 145 -1.33 3.60 11.06
C SER A 145 -0.19 4.24 11.85
N LEU A 146 -0.29 4.25 13.17
CA LEU A 146 0.70 4.83 14.06
C LEU A 146 1.28 3.75 14.98
N VAL A 147 2.61 3.64 15.03
CA VAL A 147 3.31 2.79 16.00
C VAL A 147 3.92 3.69 17.07
N PRO A 148 3.41 3.69 18.32
CA PRO A 148 3.98 4.48 19.40
C PRO A 148 5.43 4.09 19.65
N THR A 149 6.32 5.08 19.78
CA THR A 149 7.74 4.84 20.10
C THR A 149 8.41 6.13 20.58
N ASP A 150 9.33 6.01 21.54
CA ASP A 150 10.17 7.12 21.99
C ASP A 150 11.32 7.44 21.01
N ASP A 151 11.61 6.54 20.06
CA ASP A 151 12.68 6.66 19.07
C ASP A 151 12.19 6.18 17.69
N SER A 152 11.49 7.06 16.98
CA SER A 152 10.90 6.75 15.68
C SER A 152 11.94 6.64 14.56
N GLU A 153 13.07 7.34 14.66
CA GLU A 153 14.17 7.21 13.70
C GLU A 153 14.86 5.83 13.80
N ALA A 154 15.15 5.36 15.02
CA ALA A 154 15.74 4.03 15.20
C ALA A 154 14.79 2.91 14.75
N LEU A 155 13.48 3.06 15.02
CA LEU A 155 12.48 2.11 14.56
C LEU A 155 12.34 2.12 13.03
N LEU A 156 12.37 3.30 12.40
CA LEU A 156 12.36 3.43 10.94
C LEU A 156 13.55 2.73 10.30
N GLU A 157 14.76 2.94 10.81
CA GLU A 157 15.97 2.30 10.28
C GLU A 157 15.97 0.77 10.52
N THR A 158 15.40 0.31 11.63
CA THR A 158 15.21 -1.13 11.88
C THR A 158 14.23 -1.74 10.88
N ALA A 159 13.11 -1.08 10.62
CA ALA A 159 12.14 -1.50 9.63
C ALA A 159 12.75 -1.49 8.21
N ASP A 160 13.48 -0.44 7.85
CA ASP A 160 14.17 -0.32 6.56
C ASP A 160 15.20 -1.43 6.36
N ALA A 161 16.04 -1.71 7.36
CA ALA A 161 17.01 -2.79 7.28
C ALA A 161 16.34 -4.16 7.06
N ALA A 162 15.21 -4.41 7.72
CA ALA A 162 14.47 -5.66 7.58
C ALA A 162 13.78 -5.78 6.21
N VAL A 163 13.13 -4.72 5.72
CA VAL A 163 12.48 -4.71 4.40
C VAL A 163 13.50 -4.77 3.27
N SER A 164 14.58 -4.00 3.37
CA SER A 164 15.64 -3.95 2.36
C SER A 164 16.37 -5.28 2.20
N ALA A 165 16.43 -6.11 3.26
CA ALA A 165 16.97 -7.46 3.18
C ALA A 165 16.13 -8.40 2.30
N CYS A 166 14.87 -8.06 2.02
CA CYS A 166 13.96 -8.84 1.17
C CYS A 166 13.99 -8.44 -0.31
N PHE A 167 14.73 -7.37 -0.67
CA PHE A 167 14.72 -6.87 -2.04
C PHE A 167 15.32 -7.84 -3.06
N GLY A 168 14.65 -7.98 -4.21
CA GLY A 168 15.09 -8.85 -5.30
C GLY A 168 14.85 -10.35 -5.06
N GLU A 169 14.22 -10.71 -3.94
CA GLU A 169 13.80 -12.08 -3.65
C GLU A 169 12.28 -12.19 -3.65
N GLN A 170 11.76 -13.16 -4.44
CA GLN A 170 10.35 -13.52 -4.38
C GLN A 170 10.15 -14.59 -3.32
N THR A 171 9.34 -14.26 -2.32
CA THR A 171 9.05 -15.18 -1.21
C THR A 171 7.68 -15.82 -1.42
N GLU A 172 7.63 -17.15 -1.40
CA GLU A 172 6.38 -17.90 -1.46
C GLU A 172 5.63 -17.82 -0.12
N ARG A 173 4.33 -17.57 -0.19
CA ARG A 173 3.39 -17.64 0.94
C ARG A 173 2.13 -18.37 0.50
N MET A 174 1.60 -19.25 1.35
CA MET A 174 0.26 -19.79 1.15
C MET A 174 -0.79 -18.93 1.84
N VAL A 175 -1.82 -18.55 1.10
CA VAL A 175 -2.98 -17.82 1.59
C VAL A 175 -4.23 -18.50 1.03
N ASN A 176 -5.08 -19.03 1.91
CA ASN A 176 -6.32 -19.72 1.56
C ASN A 176 -6.10 -20.88 0.56
N GLY A 177 -5.00 -21.61 0.73
CA GLY A 177 -4.62 -22.74 -0.15
C GLY A 177 -4.07 -22.33 -1.52
N GLU A 178 -3.82 -21.05 -1.77
CA GLU A 178 -3.19 -20.52 -2.98
C GLU A 178 -1.75 -20.07 -2.68
N THR A 179 -0.81 -20.44 -3.54
CA THR A 179 0.57 -19.93 -3.46
C THR A 179 0.63 -18.54 -4.07
N ILE A 180 1.01 -17.57 -3.26
CA ILE A 180 1.26 -16.18 -3.63
C ILE A 180 2.77 -15.93 -3.53
N LEU A 181 3.32 -15.23 -4.51
CA LEU A 181 4.67 -14.70 -4.47
C LEU A 181 4.61 -13.25 -3.99
N ILE A 182 5.39 -12.99 -2.94
CA ILE A 182 5.53 -11.67 -2.32
C ILE A 182 6.88 -11.08 -2.74
N GLU A 183 6.87 -9.81 -3.13
CA GLU A 183 8.07 -9.07 -3.52
C GLU A 183 8.02 -7.65 -2.96
N TRP A 184 9.16 -7.20 -2.45
CA TRP A 184 9.37 -5.85 -1.95
C TRP A 184 10.27 -5.08 -2.91
N GLU A 185 9.90 -3.85 -3.22
CA GLU A 185 10.71 -2.92 -4.03
C GLU A 185 10.80 -1.55 -3.34
N PRO A 186 11.96 -0.87 -3.40
CA PRO A 186 12.08 0.49 -2.91
C PRO A 186 11.33 1.48 -3.81
N VAL A 187 10.78 2.53 -3.21
CA VAL A 187 10.13 3.64 -3.91
C VAL A 187 10.82 4.94 -3.51
N ASP A 188 11.23 5.72 -4.50
CA ASP A 188 11.75 7.06 -4.25
C ASP A 188 10.65 7.95 -3.65
N VAL A 189 10.94 8.56 -2.50
CA VAL A 189 10.03 9.47 -1.82
C VAL A 189 10.47 10.91 -2.04
N THR A 190 9.51 11.77 -2.38
CA THR A 190 9.72 13.21 -2.53
C THR A 190 8.54 13.98 -1.95
N GLY A 191 8.79 15.17 -1.40
CA GLY A 191 7.72 16.06 -0.93
C GLY A 191 7.13 15.68 0.44
N VAL A 192 7.83 14.85 1.21
CA VAL A 192 7.55 14.57 2.62
C VAL A 192 8.76 15.04 3.43
N ASP A 193 8.52 15.83 4.46
CA ASP A 193 9.54 16.33 5.37
C ASP A 193 9.93 15.27 6.42
N GLY A 194 11.21 15.24 6.80
CA GLY A 194 11.74 14.32 7.80
C GLY A 194 12.38 13.06 7.23
N ALA A 195 12.64 12.08 8.11
CA ALA A 195 13.19 10.79 7.72
C ALA A 195 12.05 9.89 7.22
N VAL A 196 12.09 9.54 5.93
CA VAL A 196 11.05 8.76 5.26
C VAL A 196 11.65 7.67 4.38
N LYS A 197 10.99 6.52 4.33
CA LYS A 197 11.30 5.41 3.44
C LYS A 197 10.04 4.96 2.72
N GLY A 198 10.15 4.70 1.42
CA GLY A 198 9.03 4.27 0.58
C GLY A 198 9.25 2.88 0.02
N TYR A 199 8.16 2.11 -0.05
CA TYR A 199 8.18 0.74 -0.54
C TYR A 199 6.95 0.42 -1.38
N THR A 200 7.10 -0.54 -2.28
CA THR A 200 6.00 -1.25 -2.91
C THR A 200 6.04 -2.70 -2.45
N LEU A 201 4.92 -3.18 -1.91
CA LEU A 201 4.67 -4.60 -1.64
C LEU A 201 3.79 -5.15 -2.77
N SER A 202 4.33 -6.07 -3.55
CA SER A 202 3.62 -6.74 -4.63
C SER A 202 3.30 -8.17 -4.25
N ALA A 203 2.06 -8.58 -4.50
CA ALA A 203 1.58 -9.95 -4.39
C ALA A 203 1.20 -10.45 -5.78
N SER A 204 1.62 -11.67 -6.13
CA SER A 204 1.30 -12.28 -7.42
C SER A 204 0.94 -13.75 -7.30
N THR A 205 0.03 -14.22 -8.15
CA THR A 205 -0.24 -15.65 -8.32
C THR A 205 0.37 -16.09 -9.65
N GLY A 206 1.39 -16.94 -9.60
CA GLY A 206 2.15 -17.33 -10.79
C GLY A 206 2.85 -16.13 -11.42
N TYR A 207 2.44 -15.71 -12.62
CA TYR A 207 3.01 -14.56 -13.34
C TYR A 207 2.10 -13.32 -13.35
N VAL A 208 1.00 -13.34 -12.59
CA VAL A 208 0.01 -12.25 -12.57
C VAL A 208 0.10 -11.53 -11.24
N VAL A 209 0.48 -10.26 -11.25
CA VAL A 209 0.40 -9.38 -10.08
C VAL A 209 -1.08 -9.18 -9.74
N THR A 210 -1.47 -9.63 -8.56
CA THR A 210 -2.84 -9.56 -8.05
C THR A 210 -3.07 -8.29 -7.25
N THR A 211 -2.05 -7.86 -6.50
CA THR A 211 -2.10 -6.65 -5.65
C THR A 211 -0.74 -5.97 -5.63
N SER A 212 -0.73 -4.64 -5.56
CA SER A 212 0.47 -3.84 -5.32
C SER A 212 0.09 -2.70 -4.38
N ILE A 213 0.77 -2.63 -3.24
CA ILE A 213 0.53 -1.65 -2.17
C ILE A 213 1.75 -0.75 -2.10
N GLN A 214 1.57 0.53 -2.39
CA GLN A 214 2.58 1.55 -2.09
C GLN A 214 2.40 2.01 -0.65
N MET A 215 3.50 2.06 0.10
CA MET A 215 3.53 2.45 1.50
C MET A 215 4.73 3.30 1.83
N TYR A 216 4.54 4.32 2.67
CA TYR A 216 5.62 5.15 3.22
C TYR A 216 5.67 4.98 4.74
N LEU A 217 6.89 4.83 5.27
CA LEU A 217 7.19 4.86 6.69
C LEU A 217 7.91 6.16 7.00
N VAL A 218 7.43 6.92 7.98
CA VAL A 218 7.99 8.22 8.37
C VAL A 218 8.26 8.24 9.88
N ALA A 219 9.43 8.71 10.27
CA ALA A 219 9.72 9.00 11.66
C ALA A 219 8.98 10.29 12.09
N GLY A 220 7.91 10.14 12.85
CA GLY A 220 7.14 11.25 13.44
C GLY A 220 7.53 11.51 14.90
N GLU A 221 6.98 12.56 15.49
CA GLU A 221 7.20 12.89 16.90
C GLU A 221 6.42 11.93 17.83
N GLY A 222 7.14 11.03 18.50
CA GLY A 222 6.55 10.06 19.44
C GLY A 222 5.87 8.85 18.79
N ALA A 223 5.92 8.73 17.46
CA ALA A 223 5.40 7.58 16.73
C ALA A 223 6.10 7.40 15.37
N LEU A 224 6.17 6.15 14.91
CA LEU A 224 6.41 5.86 13.49
C LEU A 224 5.07 5.93 12.77
N VAL A 225 5.00 6.77 11.74
CA VAL A 225 3.82 6.92 10.89
C VAL A 225 3.96 5.99 9.70
N SER A 226 2.97 5.13 9.48
CA SER A 226 2.91 4.23 8.33
C SER A 226 1.65 4.55 7.53
N VAL A 227 1.83 4.96 6.29
CA VAL A 227 0.71 5.25 5.37
C VAL A 227 0.78 4.38 4.14
N GLY A 228 -0.37 4.02 3.57
CA GLY A 228 -0.42 3.20 2.37
C GLY A 228 -1.72 3.26 1.61
N VAL A 229 -1.65 2.85 0.34
CA VAL A 229 -2.83 2.73 -0.54
C VAL A 229 -3.20 1.26 -0.68
N LEU A 230 -4.22 0.84 0.05
CA LEU A 230 -4.63 -0.56 0.18
C LEU A 230 -5.46 -1.06 -1.01
N ALA A 231 -6.11 -0.13 -1.72
CA ALA A 231 -6.85 -0.43 -2.94
C ALA A 231 -6.82 0.78 -3.88
N GLY A 232 -6.94 0.52 -5.18
CA GLY A 232 -6.91 1.57 -6.20
C GLY A 232 -5.52 2.17 -6.36
N SER A 233 -5.46 3.46 -6.67
CA SER A 233 -4.20 4.18 -6.85
C SER A 233 -4.38 5.66 -6.55
N VAL A 234 -3.30 6.29 -6.10
CA VAL A 234 -3.11 7.74 -6.06
C VAL A 234 -1.85 8.09 -6.85
N THR A 235 -1.66 9.36 -7.19
CA THR A 235 -0.38 9.81 -7.77
C THR A 235 0.68 9.89 -6.67
N PRO A 236 1.98 9.77 -6.99
CA PRO A 236 3.05 9.95 -6.00
C PRO A 236 2.95 11.28 -5.24
N ASP A 237 2.65 12.38 -5.95
CA ASP A 237 2.44 13.70 -5.32
C ASP A 237 1.26 13.72 -4.34
N GLU A 238 0.20 12.95 -4.62
CA GLU A 238 -0.95 12.85 -3.73
C GLU A 238 -0.62 11.98 -2.52
N LEU A 239 0.10 10.86 -2.70
CA LEU A 239 0.58 10.05 -1.58
C LEU A 239 1.49 10.88 -0.67
N ALA A 240 2.41 11.67 -1.23
CA ALA A 240 3.27 12.56 -0.47
C ALA A 240 2.46 13.60 0.33
N GLN A 241 1.44 14.22 -0.27
CA GLN A 241 0.56 15.16 0.45
C GLN A 241 -0.21 14.49 1.61
N LEU A 242 -0.77 13.30 1.38
CA LEU A 242 -1.46 12.53 2.41
C LEU A 242 -0.52 12.11 3.53
N THR A 243 0.72 11.73 3.17
CA THR A 243 1.78 11.37 4.12
C THR A 243 2.19 12.57 4.95
N GLN A 244 2.40 13.73 4.32
CA GLN A 244 2.77 14.96 5.02
C GLN A 244 1.68 15.38 6.01
N ALA A 245 0.40 15.29 5.61
CA ALA A 245 -0.71 15.57 6.51
C ALA A 245 -0.70 14.68 7.77
N ALA A 246 -0.40 13.38 7.62
CA ALA A 246 -0.28 12.47 8.75
C ALA A 246 0.88 12.86 9.68
N VAL A 247 2.03 13.22 9.12
CA VAL A 247 3.20 13.68 9.88
C VAL A 247 2.90 14.97 10.65
N ASP A 248 2.30 15.94 9.96
CA ASP A 248 1.90 17.22 10.55
C ASP A 248 0.91 16.99 11.71
N LYS A 249 -0.04 16.06 11.53
CA LYS A 249 -1.04 15.72 12.54
C LYS A 249 -0.44 15.14 13.82
N VAL A 250 0.55 14.27 13.68
CA VAL A 250 1.24 13.64 14.82
C VAL A 250 2.03 14.65 15.64
N ALA A 251 2.47 15.75 15.01
CA ALA A 251 3.23 16.83 15.65
C ALA A 251 2.35 17.89 16.37
N GLU A 252 1.02 17.83 16.24
CA GLU A 252 0.07 18.68 16.98
C GLU A 252 -0.05 18.28 18.46
#